data_AF-A0A355YRN0-F1
#
_entry.id   AF-A0A355YRN0-F1
#
_cell.length_a   1.000
_cell.length_b   1.000
_cell.length_c   1.000
_cell.angle_alpha   90.00
_cell.angle_beta   90.00
_cell.angle_gamma   90.00
#
_symmetry.space_group_name_H-M   'P 1'
#
loop_
_entity.id
_entity.type
_entity.pdbx_description
1 polymer ?
#
loop_
_entity_poly.entity_id
_entity_poly.type
_entity_poly.pdbx_seq_one_letter_code
_entity_poly.pdbx_strand_id
1 'polypeptide(L)'
;MSSKILIKAPVSGHIVALDQVPDPVFSGKALGDGVAIVPTDGKIYSPVNGEIATVAATKHAFGFSSEEGLDILVHVGLETVALDGEGFTVHVNEGDKVKAGDLIAEVDLALLKKKEINPITPVLICGGMDEMQMQTASGDVSAGKDAAITLLAGEAAPENTAGAPAEAPKKKGIGINFDLLQKLGKVLMTVIAVMPAAGLMLSIGKLVQMAGADIPMILTVGSTMENIGWAIINNLHILFAAAIGGSWAKERAGGAFAAIISFILINCITGAAFGVTSAMLNEEGAVVTSLFGQ
;
A
#
# COMPACT_ATOMS: atom_id res chain seq x y z
N MET A 1 -0.23 22.60 -28.35
CA MET A 1 -0.64 23.46 -27.21
C MET A 1 -0.13 22.77 -25.98
N SER A 2 0.77 23.39 -25.21
CA SER A 2 1.27 22.80 -23.97
C SER A 2 0.12 22.69 -22.97
N SER A 3 -0.30 21.47 -22.65
CA SER A 3 -1.34 21.22 -21.66
C SER A 3 -0.80 21.61 -20.28
N LYS A 4 -1.38 22.67 -19.70
CA LYS A 4 -1.05 23.17 -18.36
C LYS A 4 -2.20 22.85 -17.43
N ILE A 5 -1.94 22.10 -16.36
CA ILE A 5 -2.94 21.79 -15.32
C ILE A 5 -2.62 22.61 -14.08
N LEU A 6 -3.66 23.21 -13.49
CA LEU A 6 -3.55 24.07 -12.31
C LEU A 6 -4.28 23.44 -11.14
N ILE A 7 -3.56 23.24 -10.04
CA ILE A 7 -4.13 22.82 -8.76
C ILE A 7 -4.20 24.05 -7.88
N LYS A 8 -5.42 24.45 -7.52
CA LYS A 8 -5.67 25.62 -6.67
C LYS A 8 -5.28 25.33 -5.23
N ALA A 9 -4.92 26.38 -4.49
CA ALA A 9 -4.73 26.28 -3.05
C ALA A 9 -6.07 25.91 -2.38
N PRO A 10 -6.15 24.78 -1.64
CA PRO A 10 -7.37 24.40 -0.94
C PRO A 10 -7.60 25.22 0.34
N VAL A 11 -6.56 25.85 0.88
CA VAL A 11 -6.64 26.73 2.06
C VAL A 11 -5.83 28.00 1.80
N SER A 12 -6.23 29.11 2.43
CA SER A 12 -5.45 30.36 2.39
C SER A 12 -4.31 30.23 3.38
N GLY A 13 -3.12 30.70 3.03
CA GLY A 13 -1.98 30.63 3.95
C GLY A 13 -0.63 30.71 3.29
N HIS A 14 0.40 30.29 4.02
CA HIS A 14 1.77 30.32 3.54
C HIS A 14 2.20 28.95 3.03
N ILE A 15 2.69 28.88 1.79
CA ILE A 15 3.24 27.64 1.25
C ILE A 15 4.58 27.34 1.92
N VAL A 16 4.73 26.09 2.37
CA VAL A 16 5.98 25.53 2.84
C VAL A 16 6.33 24.30 2.03
N ALA A 17 7.62 24.07 1.85
CA ALA A 17 8.11 22.92 1.12
C ALA A 17 7.75 21.64 1.87
N LEU A 18 7.42 20.59 1.13
CA LEU A 18 6.93 19.34 1.71
C LEU A 18 7.99 18.67 2.61
N ASP A 19 9.28 18.86 2.31
CA ASP A 19 10.42 18.38 3.11
C ASP A 19 10.60 19.09 4.46
N GLN A 20 9.95 20.25 4.66
CA GLN A 20 9.94 20.99 5.92
C GLN A 20 8.77 20.59 6.83
N VAL A 21 7.86 19.73 6.36
CA VAL A 21 6.75 19.24 7.17
C VAL A 21 7.30 18.32 8.26
N PRO A 22 6.97 18.55 9.55
CA PRO A 22 7.49 17.75 10.68
C PRO A 22 6.75 16.41 10.83
N ASP A 23 6.58 15.69 9.72
CA ASP A 23 5.98 14.36 9.63
C ASP A 23 6.71 13.58 8.51
N PRO A 24 7.34 12.44 8.81
CA PRO A 24 8.07 11.64 7.83
C PRO A 24 7.24 11.07 6.68
N VAL A 25 5.93 10.86 6.89
CA VAL A 25 5.03 10.33 5.85
C VAL A 25 4.87 11.36 4.74
N PHE A 26 4.75 12.64 5.11
CA PHE A 26 4.63 13.75 4.18
C PHE A 26 5.99 14.21 3.64
N SER A 27 6.96 14.49 4.52
CA SER A 27 8.29 14.97 4.11
C SER A 27 9.11 13.94 3.32
N GLY A 28 8.85 12.65 3.56
CA GLY A 28 9.40 11.55 2.77
C GLY A 28 8.73 11.33 1.42
N LYS A 29 7.68 12.10 1.08
CA LYS A 29 6.91 11.99 -0.18
C LYS A 29 6.34 10.58 -0.42
N ALA A 30 6.06 9.84 0.65
CA ALA A 30 5.66 8.43 0.56
C ALA A 30 4.27 8.28 -0.07
N LEU A 31 3.35 9.21 0.23
CA LEU A 31 1.98 9.21 -0.29
C LEU A 31 1.80 9.94 -1.63
N GLY A 32 2.77 10.77 -2.01
CA GLY A 32 2.68 11.67 -3.16
C GLY A 32 3.64 12.85 -3.03
N ASP A 33 3.81 13.60 -4.12
CA ASP A 33 4.58 14.85 -4.13
C ASP A 33 3.65 16.06 -4.14
N GLY A 34 4.13 17.22 -3.72
CA GLY A 34 3.33 18.43 -3.68
C GLY A 34 3.89 19.50 -2.75
N VAL A 35 3.00 20.20 -2.06
CA VAL A 35 3.33 21.27 -1.11
C VAL A 35 2.55 21.09 0.17
N ALA A 36 2.93 21.80 1.22
CA ALA A 36 2.09 21.98 2.38
C ALA A 36 1.78 23.47 2.56
N ILE A 37 0.65 23.77 3.18
CA ILE A 37 0.22 25.15 3.43
C ILE A 37 -0.02 25.31 4.93
N VAL A 38 0.56 26.34 5.53
CA VAL A 38 0.23 26.75 6.90
C VAL A 38 -1.01 27.67 6.82
N PRO A 39 -2.20 27.19 7.22
CA PRO A 39 -3.44 27.90 6.96
C PRO A 39 -3.57 29.15 7.84
N THR A 40 -4.15 30.21 7.27
CA THR A 40 -4.50 31.46 7.97
C THR A 40 -5.99 31.54 8.31
N ASP A 41 -6.83 30.75 7.63
CA ASP A 41 -8.24 30.60 7.91
C ASP A 41 -8.64 29.12 7.97
N GLY A 42 -9.82 28.84 8.54
CA GLY A 42 -10.31 27.49 8.75
C GLY A 42 -11.11 26.92 7.58
N LYS A 43 -11.12 27.54 6.39
CA LYS A 43 -11.97 27.08 5.28
C LYS A 43 -11.17 26.25 4.30
N ILE A 44 -11.71 25.09 3.96
CA ILE A 44 -11.11 24.17 3.00
C ILE A 44 -11.97 24.14 1.74
N TYR A 45 -11.32 24.33 0.61
CA TYR A 45 -11.92 24.40 -0.71
C TYR A 45 -11.39 23.30 -1.62
N SER A 46 -12.19 22.93 -2.63
CA SER A 46 -11.73 21.99 -3.64
C SER A 46 -10.57 22.60 -4.44
N PRO A 47 -9.43 21.90 -4.60
CA PRO A 47 -8.29 22.38 -5.37
C PRO A 47 -8.48 22.22 -6.89
N VAL A 48 -9.45 21.40 -7.32
CA VAL A 48 -9.66 21.01 -8.73
C VAL A 48 -11.14 20.88 -9.09
N ASN A 49 -11.42 20.81 -10.39
CA ASN A 49 -12.70 20.30 -10.88
C ASN A 49 -12.66 18.77 -10.91
N GLY A 50 -13.70 18.10 -10.44
CA GLY A 50 -13.74 16.65 -10.41
C GLY A 50 -14.75 16.11 -9.41
N GLU A 51 -14.34 15.05 -8.70
CA GLU A 51 -15.17 14.31 -7.76
C GLU A 51 -14.45 14.15 -6.42
N ILE A 52 -15.20 14.17 -5.31
CA ILE A 52 -14.72 13.79 -3.98
C ILE A 52 -14.58 12.26 -3.97
N ALA A 53 -13.37 11.78 -4.23
CA ALA A 53 -13.06 10.36 -4.29
C ALA A 53 -13.16 9.68 -2.92
N THR A 54 -12.75 10.37 -1.86
CA THR A 54 -12.85 9.86 -0.47
C THR A 54 -12.98 11.00 0.54
N VAL A 55 -13.74 10.75 1.60
CA VAL A 55 -13.73 11.58 2.82
C VAL A 55 -13.28 10.70 3.98
N ALA A 56 -12.21 11.07 4.68
CA ALA A 56 -11.74 10.30 5.82
C ALA A 56 -12.83 10.18 6.90
N ALA A 57 -12.91 9.03 7.58
CA ALA A 57 -13.92 8.79 8.62
C ALA A 57 -13.88 9.86 9.74
N THR A 58 -12.68 10.33 10.09
CA THR A 58 -12.45 11.39 11.08
C THR A 58 -12.41 12.79 10.44
N LYS A 59 -12.89 12.95 9.21
CA LYS A 59 -13.22 14.21 8.53
C LYS A 59 -12.07 15.21 8.27
N HIS A 60 -10.83 14.80 8.50
CA HIS A 60 -9.65 15.67 8.39
C HIS A 60 -8.95 15.60 7.03
N ALA A 61 -9.29 14.62 6.18
CA ALA A 61 -8.63 14.43 4.89
C ALA A 61 -9.64 14.14 3.78
N PHE A 62 -9.33 14.64 2.59
CA PHE A 62 -10.20 14.62 1.41
C PHE A 62 -9.38 14.20 0.20
N GLY A 63 -9.79 13.11 -0.44
CA GLY A 63 -9.25 12.67 -1.72
C GLY A 63 -10.11 13.20 -2.87
N PHE A 64 -9.47 13.67 -3.94
CA PHE A 64 -10.11 14.18 -5.13
C PHE A 64 -9.60 13.42 -6.35
N SER A 65 -10.50 13.09 -7.27
CA SER A 65 -10.12 12.67 -8.61
C SER A 65 -10.50 13.79 -9.59
N SER A 66 -9.50 14.38 -10.24
CA SER A 66 -9.69 15.51 -11.14
C SER A 66 -10.21 15.06 -12.51
N GLU A 67 -10.87 15.95 -13.24
CA GLU A 67 -11.32 15.69 -14.62
C GLU A 67 -10.15 15.40 -15.57
N GLU A 68 -8.95 15.88 -15.25
CA GLU A 68 -7.70 15.62 -15.95
C GLU A 68 -7.02 14.30 -15.54
N GLY A 69 -7.64 13.51 -14.65
CA GLY A 69 -7.14 12.19 -14.24
C GLY A 69 -6.07 12.23 -13.13
N LEU A 70 -6.00 13.31 -12.36
CA LEU A 70 -5.11 13.41 -11.21
C LEU A 70 -5.79 12.96 -9.93
N ASP A 71 -5.10 12.17 -9.12
CA ASP A 71 -5.53 11.85 -7.76
C ASP A 71 -4.83 12.80 -6.77
N ILE A 72 -5.61 13.58 -6.03
CA ILE A 72 -5.12 14.65 -5.15
C ILE A 72 -5.58 14.37 -3.73
N LEU A 73 -4.69 14.56 -2.76
CA LEU A 73 -4.99 14.44 -1.34
C LEU A 73 -4.81 15.80 -0.65
N VAL A 74 -5.85 16.27 0.02
CA VAL A 74 -5.77 17.39 0.97
C VAL A 74 -5.92 16.84 2.38
N HIS A 75 -4.86 16.93 3.18
CA HIS A 75 -4.83 16.46 4.56
C HIS A 75 -4.72 17.65 5.50
N VAL A 76 -5.70 17.88 6.37
CA VAL A 76 -5.77 19.08 7.21
C VAL A 76 -5.13 18.82 8.57
N GLY A 77 -4.04 19.51 8.85
CA GLY A 77 -3.25 19.36 10.08
C GLY A 77 -2.47 18.05 10.14
N LEU A 78 -1.56 17.94 11.10
CA LEU A 78 -0.84 16.70 11.42
C LEU A 78 -1.51 16.01 12.61
N GLU A 79 -1.55 14.67 12.62
CA GLU A 79 -2.13 13.87 13.72
C GLU A 79 -3.62 14.18 14.02
N THR A 80 -4.33 14.85 13.12
CA THR A 80 -5.75 15.24 13.30
C THR A 80 -6.71 14.06 13.29
N VAL A 81 -6.26 12.88 12.88
CA VAL A 81 -6.98 11.61 13.07
C VAL A 81 -7.35 11.36 14.53
N ALA A 82 -6.53 11.81 15.48
CA ALA A 82 -6.76 11.66 16.92
C ALA A 82 -7.93 12.49 17.46
N LEU A 83 -8.45 13.43 16.66
CA LEU A 83 -9.59 14.27 17.03
C LEU A 83 -10.94 13.60 16.80
N ASP A 84 -10.98 12.46 16.11
CA ASP A 84 -12.21 11.72 15.82
C ASP A 84 -13.32 12.61 15.19
N GLY A 85 -12.91 13.55 14.34
CA GLY A 85 -13.79 14.53 13.69
C GLY A 85 -14.16 15.76 14.53
N GLU A 86 -13.69 15.90 15.76
CA GLU A 86 -13.89 17.09 16.58
C GLU A 86 -13.22 18.32 15.93
N GLY A 87 -13.99 19.41 15.77
CA GLY A 87 -13.51 20.64 15.15
C GLY A 87 -13.61 20.66 13.62
N PHE A 88 -14.11 19.59 12.98
CA PHE A 88 -14.34 19.54 11.53
C PHE A 88 -15.83 19.56 11.19
N THR A 89 -16.21 20.48 10.31
CA THR A 89 -17.54 20.54 9.69
C THR A 89 -17.39 20.28 8.20
N VAL A 90 -17.93 19.17 7.70
CA VAL A 90 -17.83 18.77 6.30
C VAL A 90 -19.14 19.07 5.58
N HIS A 91 -19.06 19.65 4.39
CA HIS A 91 -20.19 20.10 3.58
C HIS A 91 -20.44 19.24 2.33
N VAL A 92 -19.59 18.23 2.10
CA VAL A 92 -19.63 17.33 0.94
C VAL A 92 -19.57 15.86 1.37
N ASN A 93 -19.99 14.97 0.49
CA ASN A 93 -19.92 13.52 0.65
C ASN A 93 -19.01 12.89 -0.41
N GLU A 94 -18.58 11.65 -0.16
CA GLU A 94 -17.92 10.83 -1.17
C GLU A 94 -18.84 10.64 -2.39
N GLY A 95 -18.26 10.80 -3.58
CA GLY A 95 -18.97 10.77 -4.86
C GLY A 95 -19.55 12.10 -5.32
N ASP A 96 -19.51 13.16 -4.50
CA ASP A 96 -20.01 14.48 -4.90
C ASP A 96 -19.10 15.12 -5.95
N LYS A 97 -19.72 15.73 -6.97
CA LYS A 97 -19.00 16.52 -7.97
C LYS A 97 -18.70 17.92 -7.43
N VAL A 98 -17.47 18.36 -7.62
CA VAL A 98 -16.97 19.65 -7.13
C VAL A 98 -16.24 20.41 -8.22
N LYS A 99 -16.26 21.74 -8.11
CA LYS A 99 -15.45 22.66 -8.91
C LYS A 99 -14.34 23.26 -8.06
N ALA A 100 -13.25 23.65 -8.71
CA ALA A 100 -12.16 24.33 -8.05
C ALA A 100 -12.68 25.61 -7.36
N GLY A 101 -12.43 25.72 -6.05
CA GLY A 101 -12.93 26.82 -5.22
C GLY A 101 -14.28 26.59 -4.56
N ASP A 102 -14.93 25.43 -4.72
CA ASP A 102 -16.11 25.07 -3.94
C ASP A 102 -15.71 24.79 -2.48
N LEU A 103 -16.52 25.25 -1.52
CA LEU A 103 -16.27 25.02 -0.09
C LEU A 103 -16.60 23.56 0.25
N ILE A 104 -15.63 22.82 0.79
CA ILE A 104 -15.80 21.39 1.11
C ILE A 104 -15.87 21.12 2.62
N ALA A 105 -15.14 21.88 3.43
CA ALA A 105 -15.09 21.69 4.87
C ALA A 105 -14.61 22.94 5.59
N GLU A 106 -14.85 22.97 6.90
CA GLU A 106 -14.37 23.98 7.82
C GLU A 106 -13.70 23.31 9.01
N VAL A 107 -12.59 23.88 9.46
CA VAL A 107 -11.81 23.43 10.62
C VAL A 107 -11.69 24.55 11.66
N ASP A 108 -11.88 24.21 12.92
CA ASP A 108 -11.63 25.12 14.03
C ASP A 108 -10.13 25.20 14.34
N LEU A 109 -9.44 26.17 13.74
CA LEU A 109 -8.01 26.41 13.98
C LEU A 109 -7.71 26.80 15.43
N ALA A 110 -8.66 27.40 16.16
CA ALA A 110 -8.47 27.75 17.56
C ALA A 110 -8.46 26.48 18.43
N LEU A 111 -9.31 25.50 18.10
CA LEU A 111 -9.30 24.17 18.72
C LEU A 111 -7.99 23.43 18.45
N LEU A 112 -7.51 23.41 17.20
CA LEU A 112 -6.22 22.79 16.86
C LEU A 112 -5.09 23.41 17.67
N LYS A 113 -5.04 24.75 17.75
CA LYS A 113 -4.04 25.47 18.54
C LYS A 113 -4.13 25.15 20.03
N LYS A 114 -5.35 25.05 20.58
CA LYS A 114 -5.58 24.70 22.00
C LYS A 114 -5.13 23.27 22.32
N LYS A 115 -5.23 22.35 21.36
CA LYS A 115 -4.79 20.96 21.49
C LYS A 115 -3.33 20.74 21.05
N GLU A 116 -2.58 21.82 20.79
CA GLU A 116 -1.18 21.78 20.36
C GLU A 116 -0.94 20.97 19.07
N ILE A 117 -1.95 20.93 18.20
CA ILE A 117 -1.89 20.25 16.91
C ILE A 117 -1.39 21.22 15.85
N ASN A 118 -0.44 20.76 15.04
CA ASN A 118 0.10 21.55 13.92
C ASN A 118 -0.95 21.63 12.79
N PRO A 119 -1.42 22.84 12.41
CA PRO A 119 -2.46 22.99 11.39
C PRO A 119 -1.93 22.91 9.95
N ILE A 120 -0.62 22.69 9.76
CA ILE A 120 -0.01 22.53 8.45
C ILE A 120 -0.79 21.49 7.63
N THR A 121 -1.19 21.89 6.42
CA THR A 121 -2.12 21.15 5.56
C THR A 121 -1.38 20.68 4.31
N PRO A 122 -0.92 19.42 4.25
CA PRO A 122 -0.38 18.83 3.04
C PRO A 122 -1.39 18.79 1.87
N VAL A 123 -0.91 19.15 0.68
CA VAL A 123 -1.63 19.10 -0.59
C VAL A 123 -0.76 18.30 -1.57
N LEU A 124 -1.14 17.05 -1.78
CA LEU A 124 -0.34 16.07 -2.53
C LEU A 124 -1.03 15.66 -3.82
N ILE A 125 -0.23 15.32 -4.82
CA ILE A 125 -0.66 14.53 -5.96
C ILE A 125 -0.19 13.10 -5.73
N CYS A 126 -1.15 12.19 -5.61
CA CYS A 126 -0.95 10.78 -5.30
C CYS A 126 -0.89 9.92 -6.57
N GLY A 127 -1.42 10.40 -7.70
CA GLY A 127 -1.49 9.67 -8.96
C GLY A 127 -1.78 10.56 -10.16
N GLY A 128 -1.52 10.05 -11.37
CA GLY A 128 -1.85 10.72 -12.64
C GLY A 128 -0.81 11.72 -13.17
N MET A 129 0.39 11.79 -12.57
CA MET A 129 1.45 12.73 -12.97
C MET A 129 2.35 12.28 -14.14
N ASP A 130 2.02 11.18 -14.83
CA ASP A 130 2.91 10.58 -15.82
C ASP A 130 3.35 11.61 -16.87
N GLU A 131 4.67 11.72 -17.08
CA GLU A 131 5.30 12.61 -18.07
C GLU A 131 5.07 14.13 -17.86
N MET A 132 4.58 14.54 -16.68
CA MET A 132 4.38 15.94 -16.32
C MET A 132 5.45 16.47 -15.34
N GLN A 133 5.92 17.70 -15.59
CA GLN A 133 6.80 18.40 -14.65
C GLN A 133 5.97 19.21 -13.65
N MET A 134 6.22 18.99 -12.36
CA MET A 134 5.62 19.75 -11.27
C MET A 134 6.39 21.03 -11.01
N GLN A 135 5.66 22.14 -10.94
CA GLN A 135 6.15 23.42 -10.40
C GLN A 135 5.29 23.81 -9.22
N THR A 136 5.94 23.98 -8.06
CA THR A 136 5.28 24.40 -6.82
C THR A 136 5.35 25.92 -6.69
N ALA A 137 4.26 26.55 -6.27
CA ALA A 137 4.27 27.96 -5.90
C ALA A 137 5.03 28.17 -4.57
N SER A 138 5.32 29.44 -4.24
CA SER A 138 5.96 29.83 -2.98
C SER A 138 5.37 31.14 -2.47
N GLY A 139 5.43 31.36 -1.16
CA GLY A 139 4.85 32.54 -0.52
C GLY A 139 3.38 32.34 -0.12
N ASP A 140 2.68 33.45 0.05
CA ASP A 140 1.28 33.46 0.50
C ASP A 140 0.32 33.20 -0.66
N VAL A 141 -0.69 32.37 -0.41
CA VAL A 141 -1.73 31.99 -1.37
C VAL A 141 -3.13 32.17 -0.79
N SER A 142 -4.07 32.52 -1.65
CA SER A 142 -5.50 32.64 -1.33
C SER A 142 -6.26 31.40 -1.82
N ALA A 143 -7.06 30.81 -0.93
CA ALA A 143 -7.84 29.61 -1.25
C ALA A 143 -8.74 29.81 -2.49
N GLY A 144 -8.83 28.78 -3.34
CA GLY A 144 -9.67 28.75 -4.54
C GLY A 144 -9.26 29.70 -5.67
N LYS A 145 -8.31 30.62 -5.45
CA LYS A 145 -7.87 31.60 -6.44
C LYS A 145 -6.48 31.29 -6.98
N ASP A 146 -5.51 31.20 -6.08
CA ASP A 146 -4.11 31.00 -6.44
C ASP A 146 -3.81 29.54 -6.71
N ALA A 147 -2.85 29.26 -7.60
CA ALA A 147 -2.40 27.90 -7.88
C ALA A 147 -1.28 27.53 -6.90
N ALA A 148 -1.46 26.45 -6.15
CA ALA A 148 -0.43 25.89 -5.28
C ALA A 148 0.55 25.03 -6.09
N ILE A 149 0.05 24.29 -7.07
CA ILE A 149 0.84 23.41 -7.93
C ILE A 149 0.44 23.65 -9.40
N THR A 150 1.43 23.72 -10.27
CA THR A 150 1.27 23.77 -11.72
C THR A 150 1.93 22.56 -12.34
N LEU A 151 1.20 21.80 -13.16
CA LEU A 151 1.76 20.73 -13.98
C LEU A 151 1.91 21.18 -15.42
N LEU A 152 3.06 20.88 -16.00
CA LEU A 152 3.38 21.15 -17.41
C LEU A 152 3.66 19.81 -18.10
N ALA A 153 3.00 19.56 -19.23
CA ALA A 153 3.37 18.45 -20.10
C ALA A 153 4.83 18.59 -20.55
N GLY A 154 5.64 17.53 -20.39
CA GLY A 154 7.00 17.52 -20.91
C GLY A 154 7.01 17.60 -22.43
N GLU A 155 7.75 18.54 -23.01
CA GLU A 155 8.11 18.45 -24.42
C GLU A 155 9.04 17.24 -24.59
N ALA A 156 8.61 16.24 -25.36
CA ALA A 156 9.51 15.23 -25.90
C ALA A 156 10.56 15.96 -26.75
N ALA A 157 11.78 16.09 -26.22
CA ALA A 157 12.90 16.61 -26.99
C ALA A 157 13.15 15.71 -28.21
N PRO A 158 13.38 16.28 -29.41
CA PRO A 158 13.59 15.47 -30.60
C PRO A 158 14.89 14.68 -30.46
N GLU A 159 14.82 13.38 -30.70
CA GLU A 159 16.00 12.56 -30.92
C GLU A 159 16.81 13.16 -32.07
N ASN A 160 18.02 13.62 -31.78
CA ASN A 160 19.01 13.91 -32.81
C ASN A 160 20.36 13.29 -32.41
N THR A 161 20.88 12.54 -33.36
CA THR A 161 22.07 11.71 -33.27
C THR A 161 23.36 12.55 -33.22
N ALA A 162 24.37 11.95 -32.56
CA ALA A 162 25.82 12.21 -32.62
C ALA A 162 26.49 13.04 -31.50
N GLY A 163 27.46 12.39 -30.83
CA GLY A 163 28.67 13.02 -30.27
C GLY A 163 28.71 13.24 -28.76
N ALA A 164 29.44 12.39 -28.03
CA ALA A 164 29.64 12.38 -26.57
C ALA A 164 30.41 13.62 -26.02
N PRO A 165 30.43 13.92 -24.69
CA PRO A 165 31.01 13.03 -23.66
C PRO A 165 30.16 12.86 -22.38
N ALA A 166 30.48 11.76 -21.67
CA ALA A 166 29.82 11.21 -20.49
C ALA A 166 29.27 12.22 -19.46
N GLU A 167 27.93 12.26 -19.33
CA GLU A 167 27.25 12.74 -18.13
C GLU A 167 27.39 11.70 -17.01
N ALA A 168 27.74 12.16 -15.80
CA ALA A 168 27.81 11.36 -14.58
C ALA A 168 26.50 10.61 -14.33
N PRO A 169 26.53 9.41 -13.70
CA PRO A 169 25.36 8.55 -13.62
C PRO A 169 24.26 9.26 -12.81
N LYS A 170 23.19 9.69 -13.49
CA LYS A 170 21.94 10.06 -12.83
C LYS A 170 21.51 8.84 -12.02
N LYS A 171 21.59 8.94 -10.69
CA LYS A 171 21.00 7.96 -9.78
C LYS A 171 19.55 7.80 -10.22
N LYS A 172 19.24 6.64 -10.83
CA LYS A 172 17.86 6.18 -10.97
C LYS A 172 17.31 6.12 -9.55
N GLY A 173 16.61 7.17 -9.13
CA GLY A 173 15.71 7.08 -8.00
C GLY A 173 14.76 5.96 -8.35
N ILE A 174 14.85 4.86 -7.60
CA ILE A 174 13.94 3.75 -7.73
C ILE A 174 12.58 4.33 -7.34
N GLY A 175 11.78 4.68 -8.35
CA GLY A 175 10.40 5.12 -8.14
C GLY A 175 9.63 3.91 -7.63
N ILE A 176 9.60 3.75 -6.30
CA ILE A 176 8.83 2.70 -5.66
C ILE A 176 7.36 3.10 -5.84
N ASN A 177 6.64 2.37 -6.68
CA ASN A 177 5.21 2.55 -6.83
C ASN A 177 4.55 2.20 -5.49
N PHE A 178 4.07 3.21 -4.75
CA PHE A 178 3.59 3.03 -3.39
C PHE A 178 2.24 2.30 -3.35
N ASP A 179 1.42 2.41 -4.39
CA ASP A 179 0.24 1.57 -4.58
C ASP A 179 0.63 0.10 -4.78
N LEU A 180 1.71 -0.15 -5.53
CA LEU A 180 2.30 -1.48 -5.64
C LEU A 180 2.84 -1.97 -4.29
N LEU A 181 3.48 -1.11 -3.50
CA LEU A 181 4.01 -1.46 -2.18
C LEU A 181 2.89 -1.73 -1.15
N GLN A 182 1.80 -0.96 -1.20
CA GLN A 182 0.62 -1.14 -0.35
C GLN A 182 -0.17 -2.39 -0.73
N LYS A 183 -0.38 -2.65 -2.02
CA LYS A 183 -0.99 -3.89 -2.51
C LYS A 183 -0.12 -5.08 -2.14
N LEU A 184 1.19 -4.98 -2.35
CA LEU A 184 2.15 -6.01 -1.95
C LEU A 184 2.11 -6.25 -0.43
N GLY A 185 2.06 -5.20 0.40
CA GLY A 185 1.91 -5.31 1.85
C GLY A 185 0.63 -6.05 2.28
N LYS A 186 -0.53 -5.71 1.70
CA LYS A 186 -1.81 -6.39 1.97
C LYS A 186 -1.77 -7.87 1.55
N VAL A 187 -1.07 -8.18 0.47
CA VAL A 187 -0.94 -9.54 -0.07
C VAL A 187 -0.02 -10.41 0.78
N LEU A 188 1.07 -9.83 1.27
CA LEU A 188 2.00 -10.49 2.19
C LEU A 188 1.30 -10.90 3.49
N MET A 189 0.29 -10.16 3.95
CA MET A 189 -0.45 -10.52 5.18
C MET A 189 -1.06 -11.92 5.12
N THR A 190 -1.54 -12.37 3.96
CA THR A 190 -2.12 -13.71 3.80
C THR A 190 -1.09 -14.80 4.08
N VAL A 191 0.15 -14.63 3.63
CA VAL A 191 1.23 -15.60 3.86
C VAL A 191 1.70 -15.53 5.31
N ILE A 192 1.85 -14.30 5.83
CA ILE A 192 2.24 -14.06 7.22
C ILE A 192 1.23 -14.67 8.20
N ALA A 193 -0.06 -14.66 7.87
CA ALA A 193 -1.12 -15.26 8.69
C ALA A 193 -0.98 -16.79 8.84
N VAL A 194 -0.37 -17.49 7.87
CA VAL A 194 -0.21 -18.95 7.90
C VAL A 194 1.06 -19.38 8.66
N MET A 195 2.06 -18.50 8.80
CA MET A 195 3.32 -18.83 9.46
C MET A 195 3.17 -19.21 10.94
N PRO A 196 2.38 -18.50 11.78
CA PRO A 196 2.17 -18.91 13.16
C PRO A 196 1.57 -20.31 13.29
N ALA A 197 0.64 -20.67 12.40
CA ALA A 197 0.04 -22.00 12.38
C ALA A 197 1.07 -23.08 12.04
N ALA A 198 1.96 -22.82 11.06
CA ALA A 198 3.06 -23.72 10.73
C ALA A 198 4.05 -23.89 11.88
N GLY A 199 4.43 -22.80 12.55
CA GLY A 199 5.32 -22.83 13.71
C GLY A 199 4.71 -23.57 14.92
N LEU A 200 3.41 -23.41 15.15
CA LEU A 200 2.67 -24.15 16.16
C LEU A 200 2.63 -25.65 15.83
N MET A 201 2.32 -26.02 14.59
CA MET A 201 2.32 -27.43 14.15
C MET A 201 3.69 -28.08 14.33
N LEU A 202 4.77 -27.38 13.97
CA LEU A 202 6.14 -27.83 14.20
C LEU A 202 6.42 -28.08 15.69
N SER A 203 6.08 -27.10 16.52
CA SER A 203 6.36 -27.15 17.96
C SER A 203 5.56 -28.24 18.66
N ILE A 204 4.26 -28.35 18.35
CA ILE A 204 3.37 -29.36 18.91
C ILE A 204 3.79 -30.75 18.41
N GLY A 205 4.12 -30.90 17.12
CA GLY A 205 4.59 -32.17 16.57
C GLY A 205 5.82 -32.70 17.32
N LYS A 206 6.82 -31.84 17.57
CA LYS A 206 7.99 -32.22 18.38
C LYS A 206 7.64 -32.57 19.82
N LEU A 207 6.76 -31.80 20.46
CA LEU A 207 6.30 -32.11 21.82
C LEU A 207 5.58 -33.46 21.89
N VAL A 208 4.74 -33.78 20.92
CA VAL A 208 4.03 -35.07 20.84
C VAL A 208 5.02 -36.21 20.65
N GLN A 209 6.04 -36.05 19.80
CA GLN A 209 7.09 -37.06 19.64
C GLN A 209 7.87 -37.27 20.94
N MET A 210 8.24 -36.19 21.64
CA MET A 210 8.97 -36.27 22.92
C MET A 210 8.12 -36.88 24.04
N ALA A 211 6.82 -36.60 24.08
CA ALA A 211 5.89 -37.12 25.08
C ALA A 211 5.45 -38.57 24.81
N GLY A 212 5.46 -38.98 23.54
CA GLY A 212 4.91 -40.26 23.07
C GLY A 212 5.77 -41.50 23.32
N ALA A 213 7.01 -41.34 23.78
CA ALA A 213 7.99 -42.42 23.91
C ALA A 213 8.09 -43.29 22.63
N ASP A 214 8.54 -44.55 22.75
CA ASP A 214 8.69 -45.48 21.62
C ASP A 214 7.36 -46.03 21.07
N ILE A 215 6.22 -45.38 21.34
CA ILE A 215 4.93 -45.81 20.80
C ILE A 215 4.87 -45.42 19.32
N PRO A 216 4.93 -46.38 18.37
CA PRO A 216 5.09 -46.07 16.94
C PRO A 216 3.96 -45.21 16.41
N MET A 217 2.74 -45.42 16.89
CA MET A 217 1.56 -44.65 16.49
C MET A 217 1.66 -43.17 16.89
N ILE A 218 2.19 -42.85 18.07
CA ILE A 218 2.31 -41.47 18.55
C ILE A 218 3.46 -40.77 17.82
N LEU A 219 4.56 -41.50 17.55
CA LEU A 219 5.67 -41.00 16.74
C LEU A 219 5.20 -40.63 15.32
N THR A 220 4.38 -41.46 14.67
CA THR A 220 3.82 -41.16 13.34
C THR A 220 2.91 -39.94 13.36
N VAL A 221 2.06 -39.78 14.40
CA VAL A 221 1.22 -38.58 14.53
C VAL A 221 2.08 -37.35 14.71
N GLY A 222 3.06 -37.40 15.62
CA GLY A 222 3.96 -36.28 15.89
C GLY A 222 4.85 -35.92 14.70
N SER A 223 5.35 -36.90 13.95
CA SER A 223 6.14 -36.68 12.73
C SER A 223 5.30 -36.09 11.61
N THR A 224 4.03 -36.52 11.47
CA THR A 224 3.09 -35.96 10.50
C THR A 224 2.79 -34.50 10.80
N MET A 225 2.54 -34.16 12.07
CA MET A 225 2.35 -32.77 12.51
C MET A 225 3.58 -31.90 12.26
N GLU A 226 4.78 -32.42 12.54
CA GLU A 226 6.04 -31.71 12.25
C GLU A 226 6.21 -31.49 10.74
N ASN A 227 5.95 -32.52 9.93
CA ASN A 227 6.05 -32.46 8.48
C ASN A 227 5.07 -31.45 7.87
N ILE A 228 3.86 -31.31 8.42
CA ILE A 228 2.89 -30.26 8.02
C ILE A 228 3.49 -28.86 8.23
N GLY A 229 4.14 -28.62 9.38
CA GLY A 229 4.82 -27.36 9.68
C GLY A 229 5.93 -27.06 8.68
N TRP A 230 6.81 -28.03 8.44
CA TRP A 230 7.90 -27.92 7.46
C TRP A 230 7.40 -27.76 6.02
N ALA A 231 6.29 -28.41 5.65
CA ALA A 231 5.74 -28.32 4.31
C ALA A 231 5.33 -26.89 3.97
N ILE A 232 4.77 -26.14 4.93
CA ILE A 232 4.44 -24.72 4.73
C ILE A 232 5.72 -23.86 4.67
N ILE A 233 6.67 -24.07 5.59
CA ILE A 233 7.91 -23.28 5.67
C ILE A 233 8.77 -23.46 4.42
N ASN A 234 8.97 -24.70 3.96
CA ASN A 234 9.81 -25.00 2.82
C ASN A 234 9.21 -24.51 1.50
N ASN A 235 7.88 -24.44 1.40
CA ASN A 235 7.17 -23.96 0.21
C ASN A 235 6.78 -22.48 0.28
N LEU A 236 7.35 -21.73 1.23
CA LEU A 236 7.04 -20.32 1.44
C LEU A 236 7.26 -19.48 0.17
N HIS A 237 8.27 -19.82 -0.62
CA HIS A 237 8.58 -19.17 -1.89
C HIS A 237 7.43 -19.31 -2.91
N ILE A 238 6.80 -20.49 -3.02
CA ILE A 238 5.64 -20.72 -3.90
C ILE A 238 4.40 -20.02 -3.34
N LEU A 239 4.22 -20.04 -2.01
CA LEU A 239 3.10 -19.36 -1.35
C LEU A 239 3.15 -17.83 -1.57
N PHE A 240 4.34 -17.22 -1.49
CA PHE A 240 4.52 -15.81 -1.86
C PHE A 240 4.29 -15.55 -3.34
N ALA A 241 4.81 -16.39 -4.23
CA ALA A 241 4.58 -16.25 -5.67
C ALA A 241 3.09 -16.30 -6.03
N ALA A 242 2.35 -17.23 -5.41
CA ALA A 242 0.90 -17.38 -5.60
C ALA A 242 0.10 -16.21 -5.03
N ALA A 243 0.47 -15.72 -3.84
CA ALA A 243 -0.18 -14.57 -3.22
C ALA A 243 0.00 -13.31 -4.08
N ILE A 244 1.24 -13.04 -4.52
CA ILE A 244 1.58 -11.88 -5.36
C ILE A 244 0.89 -12.00 -6.73
N GLY A 245 1.01 -13.15 -7.41
CA GLY A 245 0.36 -13.36 -8.70
C GLY A 245 -1.17 -13.25 -8.62
N GLY A 246 -1.77 -13.77 -7.56
CA GLY A 246 -3.21 -13.68 -7.32
C GLY A 246 -3.72 -12.26 -7.09
N SER A 247 -2.90 -11.39 -6.51
CA SER A 247 -3.25 -9.98 -6.27
C SER A 247 -3.42 -9.16 -7.54
N TRP A 248 -2.70 -9.52 -8.60
CA TRP A 248 -2.81 -8.88 -9.91
C TRP A 248 -3.96 -9.43 -10.76
N ALA A 249 -4.57 -10.54 -10.34
CA ALA A 249 -5.62 -11.21 -11.10
C ALA A 249 -7.06 -10.75 -10.76
N LYS A 250 -7.25 -9.63 -10.04
CA LYS A 250 -8.55 -9.08 -9.57
C LYS A 250 -9.53 -10.16 -9.05
N GLU A 251 -9.53 -10.36 -7.73
CA GLU A 251 -10.51 -11.13 -6.93
C GLU A 251 -10.40 -12.68 -6.87
N ARG A 252 -9.26 -13.31 -7.20
CA ARG A 252 -9.10 -14.78 -7.01
C ARG A 252 -7.86 -15.25 -6.23
N ALA A 253 -7.15 -14.35 -5.55
CA ALA A 253 -5.93 -14.68 -4.82
C ALA A 253 -6.12 -15.80 -3.76
N GLY A 254 -7.24 -15.78 -3.03
CA GLY A 254 -7.51 -16.76 -1.97
C GLY A 254 -7.68 -18.19 -2.49
N GLY A 255 -8.29 -18.38 -3.67
CA GLY A 255 -8.53 -19.70 -4.24
C GLY A 255 -7.26 -20.40 -4.70
N ALA A 256 -6.38 -19.68 -5.41
CA ALA A 256 -5.08 -20.21 -5.84
C ALA A 256 -4.18 -20.55 -4.64
N PHE A 257 -4.17 -19.66 -3.64
CA PHE A 257 -3.42 -19.87 -2.40
C PHE A 257 -3.91 -21.10 -1.62
N ALA A 258 -5.23 -21.25 -1.46
CA ALA A 258 -5.82 -22.41 -0.79
C ALA A 258 -5.58 -23.72 -1.55
N ALA A 259 -5.62 -23.69 -2.89
CA ALA A 259 -5.34 -24.86 -3.72
C ALA A 259 -3.88 -25.33 -3.56
N ILE A 260 -2.92 -24.39 -3.55
CA ILE A 260 -1.51 -24.69 -3.38
C ILE A 260 -1.23 -25.25 -1.98
N ILE A 261 -1.76 -24.64 -0.93
CA ILE A 261 -1.64 -25.18 0.44
C ILE A 261 -2.24 -26.58 0.51
N SER A 262 -3.44 -26.78 -0.05
CA SER A 262 -4.09 -28.10 -0.04
C SER A 262 -3.24 -29.13 -0.77
N PHE A 263 -2.68 -28.80 -1.93
CA PHE A 263 -1.79 -29.69 -2.68
C PHE A 263 -0.54 -30.07 -1.89
N ILE A 264 0.13 -29.07 -1.28
CA ILE A 264 1.32 -29.29 -0.45
C ILE A 264 1.00 -30.21 0.73
N LEU A 265 -0.08 -29.91 1.47
CA LEU A 265 -0.45 -30.66 2.67
C LEU A 265 -0.94 -32.07 2.35
N ILE A 266 -1.74 -32.26 1.29
CA ILE A 266 -2.18 -33.58 0.87
C ILE A 266 -0.98 -34.46 0.50
N ASN A 267 -0.03 -33.95 -0.29
CA ASN A 267 1.16 -34.72 -0.66
C ASN A 267 2.04 -35.04 0.55
N CYS A 268 2.19 -34.09 1.47
CA CYS A 268 2.96 -34.28 2.69
C CYS A 268 2.33 -35.34 3.61
N ILE A 269 1.03 -35.24 3.88
CA ILE A 269 0.29 -36.16 4.75
C ILE A 269 0.22 -37.55 4.12
N THR A 270 -0.09 -37.63 2.82
CA THR A 270 -0.14 -38.90 2.08
C THR A 270 1.24 -39.55 2.07
N GLY A 271 2.30 -38.77 1.83
CA GLY A 271 3.66 -39.27 1.88
C GLY A 271 4.05 -39.79 3.26
N ALA A 272 3.71 -39.07 4.32
CA ALA A 272 3.95 -39.52 5.70
C ALA A 272 3.14 -40.78 6.04
N ALA A 273 1.88 -40.88 5.60
CA ALA A 273 1.00 -42.01 5.87
C ALA A 273 1.43 -43.30 5.16
N PHE A 274 1.94 -43.19 3.93
CA PHE A 274 2.36 -44.34 3.11
C PHE A 274 3.87 -44.55 3.06
N GLY A 275 4.67 -43.72 3.75
CA GLY A 275 6.13 -43.82 3.76
C GLY A 275 6.80 -43.39 2.45
N VAL A 276 6.14 -42.55 1.64
CA VAL A 276 6.71 -42.04 0.39
C VAL A 276 7.82 -41.04 0.70
N THR A 277 9.02 -41.31 0.19
CA THR A 277 10.17 -40.41 0.32
C THR A 277 10.61 -39.88 -1.03
N SER A 278 11.33 -38.76 -1.05
CA SER A 278 11.87 -38.19 -2.30
C SER A 278 12.87 -39.13 -3.00
N ALA A 279 13.50 -40.05 -2.26
CA ALA A 279 14.40 -41.06 -2.81
C ALA A 279 13.67 -42.03 -3.75
N MET A 280 12.41 -42.36 -3.43
CA MET A 280 11.57 -43.26 -4.24
C MET A 280 11.26 -42.69 -5.62
N LEU A 281 11.38 -41.37 -5.84
CA LEU A 281 11.21 -40.75 -7.15
C LEU A 281 12.35 -41.10 -8.13
N ASN A 282 13.49 -41.56 -7.61
CA ASN A 282 14.65 -41.95 -8.40
C ASN A 282 14.79 -43.48 -8.55
N GLU A 283 13.88 -44.26 -7.97
CA GLU A 283 13.86 -45.72 -8.05
C GLU A 283 12.79 -46.18 -9.04
N GLU A 284 13.21 -46.82 -10.14
CA GLU A 284 12.28 -47.44 -11.08
C GLU A 284 11.55 -48.62 -10.39
N GLY A 285 10.22 -48.49 -10.25
CA GLY A 285 9.37 -49.53 -9.65
C GLY A 285 9.03 -49.33 -8.17
N ALA A 286 9.29 -48.16 -7.59
CA ALA A 286 8.88 -47.85 -6.23
C ALA A 286 7.35 -47.97 -6.06
N VAL A 287 6.91 -48.82 -5.13
CA VAL A 287 5.50 -49.05 -4.78
C VAL A 287 5.23 -48.67 -3.34
N VAL A 288 4.00 -48.26 -3.06
CA VAL A 288 3.51 -47.98 -1.71
C VAL A 288 2.55 -49.08 -1.28
N THR A 289 2.63 -49.49 -0.02
CA THR A 289 1.72 -50.50 0.52
C THR A 289 0.59 -49.79 1.26
N SER A 290 -0.63 -49.92 0.74
CA SER A 290 -1.83 -49.34 1.35
C SER A 290 -2.58 -50.36 2.22
N LEU A 291 -3.61 -49.91 2.93
CA LEU A 291 -4.55 -50.78 3.65
C LEU A 291 -5.25 -51.84 2.76
N PHE A 292 -5.24 -51.65 1.44
CA PHE A 292 -5.87 -52.56 0.47
C PHE A 292 -4.87 -53.43 -0.31
N GLY A 293 -3.56 -53.33 -0.02
CA GLY A 293 -2.50 -54.03 -0.75
C GLY A 293 -1.45 -53.08 -1.35
N GLN A 294 -0.47 -53.68 -2.06
CA GLN A 294 0.49 -52.98 -2.92
C GLN A 294 -0.13 -52.61 -4.27
#